data_AF-A0A948CE70-F1
#
_entry.id   AF-A0A948CE70-F1
#
_cell.length_a   1.000
_cell.length_b   1.000
_cell.length_c   1.000
_cell.angle_alpha   90.00
_cell.angle_beta   90.00
_cell.angle_gamma   90.00
#
_symmetry.space_group_name_H-M   'P 1'
#
loop_
_entity.id
_entity.type
_entity.pdbx_description
1 polymer ?
#
loop_
_entity_poly.entity_id
_entity_poly.type
_entity_poly.pdbx_seq_one_letter_code
_entity_poly.pdbx_strand_id
1 'polypeptide(L)'
;MTDAVTPTPTASAPSGADSEVGRLRTVMLHRPGNELKRLTPRNNDRLLFDGIPWVARAQEEHDAFADALRARDVEVLYLTQLLTETLQDEMARNHAITAALSGLHLGDTLRSYLGRFLHDAGPEDLTAYLTAGIRNDEVRGGFGLVTS
;
A
#
# COMPACT_ATOMS: atom_id res chain seq x y z
N MET A 1 24.63 -27.82 15.57
CA MET A 1 23.25 -28.07 15.11
C MET A 1 22.43 -26.94 15.72
N THR A 2 22.22 -25.80 15.08
CA THR A 2 22.13 -25.46 13.66
C THR A 2 22.47 -23.98 13.55
N ASP A 3 23.41 -23.60 12.67
CA ASP A 3 23.72 -22.20 12.38
C ASP A 3 22.50 -21.53 11.74
N ALA A 4 22.05 -20.43 12.35
CA ALA A 4 21.08 -19.54 11.74
C ALA A 4 21.79 -18.75 10.64
N VAL A 5 21.51 -19.09 9.39
CA VAL A 5 21.98 -18.31 8.25
C VAL A 5 21.16 -17.01 8.20
N THR A 6 21.73 -15.93 8.71
CA THR A 6 21.19 -14.59 8.45
C THR A 6 21.43 -14.29 6.97
N PRO A 7 20.40 -14.03 6.14
CA PRO A 7 20.63 -13.66 4.76
C PRO A 7 21.44 -12.36 4.73
N THR A 8 22.65 -12.45 4.17
CA THR A 8 23.51 -11.30 3.93
C THR A 8 22.87 -10.46 2.82
N PRO A 9 22.69 -9.13 2.99
CA PRO A 9 22.16 -8.30 1.92
C PRO A 9 23.15 -8.32 0.75
N THR A 10 22.74 -8.94 -0.36
CA THR A 10 23.49 -8.92 -1.62
C THR A 10 23.62 -7.48 -2.08
N ALA A 11 24.83 -7.00 -2.31
CA ALA A 11 25.09 -5.63 -2.75
C ALA A 11 24.23 -5.27 -3.97
N SER A 12 23.28 -4.34 -3.79
CA SER A 12 22.33 -3.93 -4.82
C SER A 12 23.05 -3.19 -5.93
N ALA A 13 22.90 -3.65 -7.18
CA ALA A 13 23.22 -2.84 -8.34
C ALA A 13 22.53 -1.46 -8.22
N PRO A 14 23.13 -0.36 -8.71
CA PRO A 14 22.52 0.96 -8.61
C PRO A 14 21.13 0.95 -9.26
N SER A 15 20.11 1.32 -8.50
CA SER A 15 18.75 1.51 -9.01
C SER A 15 18.71 2.75 -9.90
N GLY A 16 18.16 2.62 -11.10
CA GLY A 16 18.02 3.74 -12.03
C GLY A 16 17.30 3.33 -13.32
N ALA A 17 16.66 4.32 -13.95
CA ALA A 17 16.06 4.20 -15.27
C ALA A 17 16.70 5.28 -16.16
N ASP A 18 17.49 4.84 -17.13
CA ASP A 18 18.23 5.67 -18.08
C ASP A 18 17.66 5.60 -19.51
N SER A 19 16.71 4.71 -19.74
CA SER A 19 16.00 4.53 -21.01
C SER A 19 14.57 4.01 -20.78
N GLU A 20 13.63 4.49 -21.60
CA GLU A 20 12.23 4.00 -21.63
C GLU A 20 12.07 2.75 -22.51
N VAL A 21 13.06 2.44 -23.35
CA VAL A 21 13.02 1.33 -24.33
C VAL A 21 14.12 0.30 -24.11
N GLY A 22 15.01 0.52 -23.13
CA GLY A 22 16.06 -0.40 -22.76
C GLY A 22 15.52 -1.70 -22.14
N ARG A 23 16.43 -2.66 -21.91
CA ARG A 23 16.05 -3.92 -21.25
C ARG A 23 15.65 -3.64 -19.80
N LEU A 24 14.36 -3.85 -19.50
CA LEU A 24 13.83 -3.78 -18.15
C LEU A 24 14.46 -4.89 -17.29
N ARG A 25 14.92 -4.53 -16.09
CA ARG A 25 15.57 -5.44 -15.13
C ARG A 25 14.71 -5.64 -13.88
N THR A 26 14.18 -4.56 -13.34
CA THR A 26 13.35 -4.56 -12.14
C THR A 26 12.16 -3.62 -12.36
N VAL A 27 10.99 -3.99 -11.88
CA VAL A 27 9.78 -3.17 -11.91
C VAL A 27 9.01 -3.30 -10.60
N MET A 28 8.45 -2.20 -10.13
CA MET A 28 7.55 -2.18 -8.98
C MET A 28 6.11 -2.12 -9.46
N LEU A 29 5.28 -3.05 -8.99
CA LEU A 29 3.86 -3.15 -9.29
C LEU A 29 3.01 -3.01 -8.02
N HIS A 30 1.76 -2.59 -8.18
CA HIS A 30 0.77 -2.62 -7.11
C HIS A 30 -0.40 -3.49 -7.55
N ARG A 31 -0.55 -4.65 -6.91
CA ARG A 31 -1.63 -5.57 -7.22
C ARG A 31 -2.96 -5.00 -6.70
N PRO A 32 -3.99 -4.87 -7.55
CA PRO A 32 -5.29 -4.38 -7.12
C PRO A 32 -5.87 -5.16 -5.94
N GLY A 33 -6.43 -4.46 -4.98
CA GLY A 33 -6.90 -4.97 -3.70
C GLY A 33 -8.23 -4.36 -3.24
N ASN A 34 -8.35 -4.20 -1.92
CA ASN A 34 -9.60 -3.74 -1.30
C ASN A 34 -9.89 -2.26 -1.59
N GLU A 35 -8.90 -1.47 -1.99
CA GLU A 35 -9.05 -0.09 -2.44
C GLU A 35 -10.05 0.02 -3.59
N LEU A 36 -10.00 -0.92 -4.56
CA LEU A 36 -10.95 -0.93 -5.67
C LEU A 36 -12.36 -1.34 -5.25
N LYS A 37 -12.51 -2.14 -4.18
CA LYS A 37 -13.83 -2.49 -3.63
C LYS A 37 -14.52 -1.30 -2.96
N ARG A 38 -13.77 -0.25 -2.61
CA ARG A 38 -14.28 0.97 -1.98
C ARG A 38 -14.73 2.02 -3.01
N LEU A 39 -14.57 1.73 -4.29
CA LEU A 39 -15.15 2.53 -5.36
C LEU A 39 -16.66 2.35 -5.39
N THR A 40 -17.35 3.47 -5.50
CA THR A 40 -18.81 3.57 -5.60
C THR A 40 -19.15 4.43 -6.81
N PRO A 41 -20.34 4.27 -7.42
CA PRO A 41 -20.75 5.13 -8.52
C PRO A 41 -20.64 6.64 -8.21
N ARG A 42 -20.74 7.03 -6.94
CA ARG A 42 -20.68 8.43 -6.51
C ARG A 42 -19.26 9.00 -6.41
N ASN A 43 -18.24 8.15 -6.25
CA ASN A 43 -16.85 8.60 -6.11
C ASN A 43 -15.96 8.22 -7.30
N ASN A 44 -16.45 7.37 -8.21
CA ASN A 44 -15.69 6.81 -9.33
C ASN A 44 -15.07 7.88 -10.24
N ASP A 45 -15.88 8.82 -10.70
CA ASP A 45 -15.43 9.89 -11.62
C ASP A 45 -14.40 10.82 -10.94
N ARG A 46 -14.53 11.05 -9.63
CA ARG A 46 -13.57 11.82 -8.84
C ARG A 46 -12.26 11.07 -8.59
N LEU A 47 -12.27 9.75 -8.74
CA LEU A 47 -11.12 8.87 -8.58
C LEU A 47 -10.54 8.41 -9.92
N LEU A 48 -10.95 9.05 -11.03
CA LEU A 48 -10.43 8.84 -12.38
C LEU A 48 -10.67 7.43 -12.93
N PHE A 49 -11.76 6.79 -12.51
CA PHE A 49 -12.19 5.49 -13.05
C PHE A 49 -13.39 5.68 -13.99
N ASP A 50 -13.32 5.11 -15.19
CA ASP A 50 -14.40 5.19 -16.20
C ASP A 50 -15.60 4.26 -15.91
N GLY A 51 -15.46 3.36 -14.94
CA GLY A 51 -16.49 2.43 -14.49
C GLY A 51 -16.09 1.68 -13.22
N ILE A 52 -17.03 0.97 -12.58
CA ILE A 52 -16.73 0.19 -11.37
C ILE A 52 -15.87 -1.02 -11.76
N PRO A 53 -14.66 -1.18 -11.19
CA PRO A 53 -13.78 -2.26 -11.57
C PRO A 53 -14.25 -3.60 -11.02
N TRP A 54 -14.18 -4.64 -11.85
CA TRP A 54 -14.32 -6.02 -11.40
C TRP A 54 -13.00 -6.51 -10.80
N VAL A 55 -12.87 -6.36 -9.48
CA VAL A 55 -11.59 -6.57 -8.77
C VAL A 55 -10.97 -7.94 -9.03
N ALA A 56 -11.75 -9.02 -9.01
CA ALA A 56 -11.24 -10.37 -9.27
C ALA A 56 -10.63 -10.48 -10.68
N ARG A 57 -11.29 -9.93 -11.69
CA ARG A 57 -10.77 -9.92 -13.05
C ARG A 57 -9.53 -9.02 -13.19
N ALA A 58 -9.53 -7.86 -12.56
CA ALA A 58 -8.35 -6.98 -12.55
C ALA A 58 -7.14 -7.66 -11.88
N GLN A 59 -7.37 -8.47 -10.86
CA GLN A 59 -6.34 -9.27 -10.21
C GLN A 59 -5.80 -10.36 -11.14
N GLU A 60 -6.67 -11.11 -11.84
CA GLU A 60 -6.25 -12.11 -12.83
C GLU A 60 -5.42 -11.49 -13.95
N GLU A 61 -5.86 -10.36 -14.50
CA GLU A 61 -5.15 -9.64 -15.56
C GLU A 61 -3.80 -9.09 -15.07
N HIS A 62 -3.76 -8.56 -13.84
CA HIS A 62 -2.52 -8.11 -13.21
C HIS A 62 -1.54 -9.26 -12.96
N ASP A 63 -2.02 -10.41 -12.48
CA ASP A 63 -1.18 -11.57 -12.20
C ASP A 63 -0.58 -12.12 -13.50
N ALA A 64 -1.37 -12.22 -14.57
CA ALA A 64 -0.89 -12.57 -15.90
C ALA A 64 0.16 -11.59 -16.43
N PHE A 65 -0.02 -10.29 -16.19
CA PHE A 65 0.96 -9.27 -16.56
C PHE A 65 2.28 -9.43 -15.80
N ALA A 66 2.21 -9.63 -14.49
CA ALA A 66 3.40 -9.88 -13.65
C ALA A 66 4.15 -11.15 -14.09
N ASP A 67 3.42 -12.21 -14.45
CA ASP A 67 4.03 -13.45 -14.93
C ASP A 67 4.68 -13.29 -16.30
N ALA A 68 4.09 -12.49 -17.20
CA ALA A 68 4.70 -12.16 -18.49
C ALA A 68 6.04 -11.41 -18.34
N LEU A 69 6.18 -10.59 -17.30
CA LEU A 69 7.42 -9.91 -16.95
C LEU A 69 8.45 -10.87 -16.34
N ARG A 70 8.04 -11.70 -15.38
CA ARG A 70 8.91 -12.72 -14.76
C ARG A 70 9.46 -13.71 -15.78
N ALA A 71 8.63 -14.11 -16.75
CA ALA A 71 9.04 -14.98 -17.85
C ALA A 71 10.13 -14.38 -18.75
N ARG A 72 10.43 -13.09 -18.61
CA ARG A 72 11.50 -12.35 -19.32
C ARG A 72 12.67 -11.99 -18.39
N ASP A 73 12.78 -12.67 -17.25
CA ASP A 73 13.78 -12.43 -16.21
C ASP A 73 13.73 -11.01 -15.62
N VAL A 74 12.55 -10.39 -15.63
CA VAL A 74 12.32 -9.11 -14.94
C VAL A 74 11.97 -9.40 -13.47
N GLU A 75 12.71 -8.78 -12.56
CA GLU A 75 12.39 -8.78 -11.14
C GLU A 75 11.11 -7.95 -10.90
N VAL A 76 10.08 -8.58 -10.37
CA VAL A 76 8.80 -7.92 -10.05
C VAL A 76 8.71 -7.74 -8.54
N LEU A 77 8.79 -6.49 -8.10
CA LEU A 77 8.60 -6.08 -6.71
C LEU A 77 7.15 -5.61 -6.50
N TYR A 78 6.55 -5.92 -5.36
CA TYR A 78 5.23 -5.40 -5.02
C TYR A 78 5.31 -4.26 -4.01
N LEU A 79 4.61 -3.16 -4.31
CA LEU A 79 4.52 -1.98 -3.45
C LEU A 79 4.07 -2.35 -2.02
N THR A 80 3.05 -3.19 -1.89
CA THR A 80 2.51 -3.57 -0.57
C THR A 80 3.48 -4.42 0.24
N GLN A 81 4.30 -5.25 -0.41
CA GLN A 81 5.33 -6.03 0.28
C GLN A 81 6.45 -5.12 0.77
N LEU A 82 6.99 -4.29 -0.12
CA LEU A 82 8.03 -3.31 0.23
C LEU A 82 7.56 -2.32 1.30
N LEU A 83 6.31 -1.86 1.22
CA LEU A 83 5.74 -0.98 2.22
C LEU A 83 5.60 -1.70 3.58
N THR A 84 5.12 -2.94 3.59
CA THR A 84 5.02 -3.73 4.82
C THR A 84 6.37 -3.95 5.48
N GLU A 85 7.39 -4.29 4.69
CA GLU A 85 8.78 -4.40 5.16
C GLU A 85 9.30 -3.07 5.71
N THR A 86 9.05 -1.97 5.00
CA THR A 86 9.46 -0.62 5.42
C THR A 86 8.79 -0.21 6.74
N LEU A 87 7.52 -0.56 6.94
CA LEU A 87 6.76 -0.22 8.14
C LEU A 87 7.16 -1.06 9.38
N GLN A 88 8.07 -2.02 9.23
CA GLN A 88 8.73 -2.67 10.38
C GLN A 88 9.74 -1.74 11.06
N ASP A 89 10.27 -0.75 10.34
CA ASP A 89 11.11 0.30 10.92
C ASP A 89 10.23 1.36 11.59
N GLU A 90 10.45 1.57 12.88
CA GLU A 90 9.62 2.46 13.70
C GLU A 90 9.72 3.94 13.25
N MET A 91 10.87 4.37 12.72
CA MET A 91 11.00 5.75 12.22
C MET A 91 10.20 5.94 10.93
N ALA A 92 10.34 5.01 9.98
CA ALA A 92 9.59 5.02 8.73
C ALA A 92 8.08 4.93 8.98
N ARG A 93 7.67 4.08 9.92
CA ARG A 93 6.28 3.94 10.37
C ARG A 93 5.73 5.25 10.92
N ASN A 94 6.43 5.88 11.86
CA ASN A 94 6.01 7.16 12.45
C ASN A 94 5.93 8.27 11.41
N HIS A 95 6.87 8.29 10.46
CA HIS A 95 6.85 9.22 9.33
C HIS A 95 5.62 8.99 8.44
N ALA A 96 5.34 7.75 8.05
CA ALA A 96 4.20 7.40 7.20
C ALA A 96 2.86 7.78 7.83
N ILE A 97 2.64 7.47 9.11
CA ILE A 97 1.43 7.83 9.85
C ILE A 97 1.26 9.36 9.91
N THR A 98 2.34 10.08 10.25
CA THR A 98 2.30 11.54 10.34
C THR A 98 1.98 12.18 9.00
N ALA A 99 2.64 11.73 7.93
CA ALA A 99 2.39 12.21 6.58
C ALA A 99 0.96 11.94 6.13
N ALA A 100 0.45 10.72 6.34
CA ALA A 100 -0.92 10.34 5.99
C ALA A 100 -1.97 11.22 6.68
N LEU A 101 -1.77 11.54 7.96
CA LEU A 101 -2.70 12.40 8.71
C LEU A 101 -2.56 13.88 8.34
N SER A 102 -1.37 14.36 7.97
CA SER A 102 -1.15 15.78 7.62
C SER A 102 -1.93 16.22 6.39
N GLY A 103 -2.21 15.32 5.45
CA GLY A 103 -2.98 15.61 4.24
C GLY A 103 -4.49 15.74 4.46
N LEU A 104 -4.98 15.47 5.67
CA LEU A 104 -6.41 15.42 5.99
C LEU A 104 -6.82 16.62 6.85
N HIS A 105 -7.94 17.25 6.47
CA HIS A 105 -8.61 18.31 7.23
C HIS A 105 -9.39 17.71 8.42
N LEU A 106 -8.65 17.21 9.40
CA LEU A 106 -9.20 16.58 10.62
C LEU A 106 -9.09 17.56 11.79
N GLY A 107 -10.15 17.65 12.59
CA GLY A 107 -10.07 18.26 13.91
C GLY A 107 -9.16 17.47 14.86
N ASP A 108 -8.61 18.14 15.87
CA ASP A 108 -7.56 17.58 16.75
C ASP A 108 -7.97 16.24 17.39
N THR A 109 -9.21 16.11 17.86
CA THR A 109 -9.72 14.87 18.46
C THR A 109 -9.66 13.70 17.50
N LEU A 110 -10.13 13.86 16.26
CA LEU A 110 -10.14 12.80 15.26
C LEU A 110 -8.71 12.47 14.80
N ARG A 111 -7.84 13.48 14.69
CA ARG A 111 -6.42 13.30 14.38
C ARG A 111 -5.72 12.46 15.44
N SER A 112 -5.89 12.79 16.72
CA SER A 112 -5.27 12.03 17.82
C SER A 112 -5.81 10.60 17.88
N TYR A 113 -7.12 10.43 17.68
CA TYR A 113 -7.74 9.11 17.66
C TYR A 113 -7.22 8.23 16.52
N LEU A 114 -7.22 8.74 15.29
CA LEU A 114 -6.71 8.02 14.12
C LEU A 114 -5.21 7.75 14.22
N GLY A 115 -4.43 8.70 14.76
CA GLY A 115 -3.01 8.50 15.03
C GLY A 115 -2.78 7.30 15.93
N ARG A 116 -3.49 7.23 17.06
CA ARG A 116 -3.41 6.08 17.96
C ARG A 116 -3.84 4.78 17.28
N PHE A 117 -4.97 4.79 16.58
CA PHE A 117 -5.46 3.62 15.86
C PHE A 117 -4.42 3.06 14.86
N LEU A 118 -3.75 3.94 14.11
CA LEU A 118 -2.71 3.55 13.15
C LEU A 118 -1.42 3.07 13.85
N HIS A 119 -1.05 3.65 15.00
CA HIS A 119 0.07 3.18 15.81
C HIS A 119 -0.20 1.86 16.55
N ASP A 120 -1.46 1.48 16.75
CA ASP A 120 -1.79 0.19 17.36
C ASP A 120 -1.85 -0.94 16.29
N ALA A 121 -1.91 -0.59 15.00
CA ALA A 121 -1.96 -1.54 13.89
C ALA A 121 -0.60 -2.19 13.58
N GLY A 122 -0.59 -3.50 13.29
CA GLY A 122 0.62 -4.18 12.80
C GLY A 122 1.03 -3.70 11.40
N PRO A 123 2.25 -4.00 10.93
CA PRO A 123 2.75 -3.52 9.62
C PRO A 123 1.85 -3.91 8.44
N GLU A 124 1.29 -5.12 8.43
CA GLU A 124 0.38 -5.59 7.38
C GLU A 124 -0.94 -4.79 7.36
N ASP A 125 -1.55 -4.62 8.54
CA ASP A 125 -2.79 -3.84 8.69
C ASP A 125 -2.57 -2.37 8.34
N LEU A 126 -1.44 -1.80 8.78
CA LEU A 126 -1.09 -0.42 8.47
C LEU A 126 -0.88 -0.22 6.97
N THR A 127 -0.20 -1.15 6.28
CA THR A 127 -0.12 -1.15 4.81
C THR A 127 -1.51 -1.16 4.19
N ALA A 128 -2.41 -2.03 4.66
CA ALA A 128 -3.78 -2.12 4.15
C ALA A 128 -4.56 -0.82 4.37
N TYR A 129 -4.43 -0.19 5.54
CA TYR A 129 -5.09 1.10 5.83
C TYR A 129 -4.54 2.25 4.99
N LEU A 130 -3.23 2.32 4.80
CA LEU A 130 -2.60 3.38 4.01
C LEU A 130 -2.88 3.25 2.50
N THR A 131 -3.03 2.03 2.01
CA THR A 131 -3.30 1.77 0.58
C THR A 131 -4.78 1.78 0.24
N ALA A 132 -5.63 1.18 1.08
CA ALA A 132 -7.07 1.09 0.83
C ALA A 132 -7.90 2.19 1.48
N GLY A 133 -7.34 2.94 2.41
CA GLY A 133 -8.08 3.86 3.24
C GLY A 133 -8.96 3.16 4.27
N ILE A 134 -9.54 3.95 5.15
CA ILE A 134 -10.31 3.48 6.30
C ILE A 134 -11.73 4.02 6.21
N ARG A 135 -12.74 3.16 6.38
CA ARG A 135 -14.15 3.57 6.46
C ARG A 135 -14.51 3.93 7.90
N ASN A 136 -15.47 4.83 8.05
CA ASN A 136 -15.92 5.32 9.35
C ASN A 136 -16.44 4.22 10.30
N ASP A 137 -16.93 3.10 9.79
CA ASP A 137 -17.37 1.95 10.59
C ASP A 137 -16.23 1.04 11.04
N GLU A 138 -15.08 1.07 10.34
CA GLU A 138 -13.86 0.32 10.71
C GLU A 138 -13.13 0.99 11.88
N VAL A 139 -13.34 2.29 12.09
CA VAL A 139 -12.75 3.05 13.22
C VAL A 139 -13.68 3.12 14.44
N ARG A 140 -14.65 2.21 14.58
CA ARG A 140 -15.62 2.28 15.70
C ARG A 140 -15.09 1.61 16.97
N GLY A 141 -14.28 2.36 17.71
CA GLY A 141 -13.96 2.11 19.10
C GLY A 141 -14.26 3.33 19.98
N GLY A 142 -15.51 3.46 20.45
CA GLY A 142 -15.91 4.37 21.53
C GLY A 142 -16.03 5.86 21.18
N PHE A 143 -17.20 6.43 21.46
CA PHE A 143 -17.62 7.83 21.25
C PHE A 143 -18.06 8.17 19.82
N GLY A 144 -19.33 8.57 19.72
CA GLY A 144 -19.97 9.01 18.48
C GLY A 144 -19.28 10.25 17.94
N LEU A 145 -18.41 10.04 16.96
CA LEU A 145 -17.89 11.10 16.12
C LEU A 145 -18.95 11.38 15.05
N VAL A 146 -19.83 12.33 15.36
CA VAL A 146 -20.69 12.96 14.35
C VAL A 146 -19.79 13.87 13.53
N THR A 147 -19.58 13.52 12.26
CA THR A 147 -19.02 14.45 11.29
C THR A 147 -20.13 15.45 10.94
N SER A 148 -20.09 16.63 11.54
CA SER A 148 -20.90 17.77 11.10
C SER A 148 -20.34 18.39 9.83
#